data_AF-A0A2W4KRI8-F1
#
_entry.id   AF-A0A2W4KRI8-F1
#
_cell.length_a   1.000
_cell.length_b   1.000
_cell.length_c   1.000
_cell.angle_alpha   90.00
_cell.angle_beta   90.00
_cell.angle_gamma   90.00
#
_symmetry.space_group_name_H-M   'P 1'
#
loop_
_entity.id
_entity.type
_entity.pdbx_description
1 polymer ?
#
loop_
_entity_poly.entity_id
_entity_poly.type
_entity_poly.pdbx_seq_one_letter_code
_entity_poly.pdbx_strand_id
1 'polypeptide(L)' 'DGWIFTGGNDAVTDVWSAGRHMVREGRHIHRERIERRYAETLAGIMARI' A
#
# COMPACT_ATOMS: atom_id res chain seq x y z
N ASP A 1 -1.34 23.27 9.74
CA ASP A 1 -0.04 22.64 10.07
C ASP A 1 -0.19 21.13 10.30
N GLY A 2 -1.35 20.68 10.77
CA GLY A 2 -1.60 19.28 11.10
C GLY A 2 -1.17 18.23 10.06
N TRP A 3 -1.30 18.45 8.75
CA TRP A 3 -0.88 17.45 7.75
C TRP A 3 0.59 17.00 7.90
N ILE A 4 1.51 17.92 8.16
CA ILE A 4 2.94 17.60 8.29
C ILE A 4 3.29 17.20 9.73
N PHE A 5 2.67 17.86 10.72
CA PHE A 5 3.13 17.75 12.11
C PHE A 5 2.35 16.76 12.97
N THR A 6 1.09 16.47 12.63
CA THR A 6 0.20 15.62 13.45
C THR A 6 -0.63 14.63 12.63
N GLY A 7 -0.59 14.70 11.31
CA GLY A 7 -1.37 13.88 10.39
C GLY A 7 -0.80 12.47 10.27
N GLY A 8 -1.69 11.49 10.26
CA GLY A 8 -1.35 10.10 9.97
C GLY A 8 -1.27 9.83 8.46
N ASN A 9 -0.89 8.60 8.12
CA ASN A 9 -0.83 8.13 6.73
C ASN A 9 -2.21 8.12 6.06
N ASP A 10 -3.29 8.06 6.84
CA ASP A 10 -4.68 8.13 6.42
C ASP A 10 -5.11 9.51 5.94
N ALA A 11 -4.33 10.56 6.22
CA ALA A 11 -4.55 11.89 5.67
C ALA A 11 -4.38 11.93 4.13
N VAL A 12 -3.70 10.95 3.53
CA VAL A 12 -3.54 10.83 2.08
C VAL A 12 -4.54 9.82 1.52
N THR A 13 -5.55 10.32 0.80
CA THR A 13 -6.61 9.48 0.23
C THR A 13 -6.36 9.07 -1.22
N ASP A 14 -5.69 9.93 -2.00
CA ASP A 14 -5.59 9.73 -3.45
C ASP A 14 -4.17 10.05 -3.96
N VAL A 15 -3.65 9.20 -4.85
CA VAL A 15 -2.29 9.35 -5.40
C VAL A 15 -2.29 9.06 -6.90
N TRP A 16 -1.74 9.99 -7.68
CA TRP A 16 -1.50 9.83 -9.11
C TRP A 16 -0.03 9.64 -9.41
N SER A 17 0.29 8.77 -10.37
CA SER A 17 1.65 8.58 -10.87
C SER A 17 1.63 8.41 -12.38
N ALA A 18 2.40 9.23 -13.10
CA ALA A 18 2.42 9.29 -14.56
C ALA A 18 0.99 9.31 -15.18
N GLY A 19 0.12 10.15 -14.62
CA GLY A 19 -1.27 10.31 -15.07
C GLY A 19 -2.25 9.21 -14.64
N ARG A 20 -1.81 8.15 -13.97
CA ARG A 20 -2.69 7.05 -13.51
C ARG A 20 -3.07 7.24 -12.06
N HIS A 21 -4.35 7.04 -11.74
CA HIS A 21 -4.86 7.11 -10.37
C HIS A 21 -4.56 5.80 -9.62
N MET A 22 -3.47 5.76 -8.87
CA MET A 22 -2.88 4.56 -8.29
C MET A 22 -3.40 4.22 -6.90
N VAL A 23 -3.73 5.23 -6.08
CA VAL A 23 -4.38 5.06 -4.78
C VAL A 23 -5.70 5.79 -4.84
N ARG A 24 -6.79 5.13 -4.44
CA ARG A 24 -8.14 5.70 -4.38
C ARG A 24 -8.70 5.41 -3.00
N GLU A 25 -9.26 6.41 -2.33
CA GLU A 25 -9.83 6.24 -0.99
C GLU A 25 -8.88 5.51 0.00
N GLY A 26 -7.59 5.86 -0.05
CA GLY A 26 -6.53 5.28 0.79
C GLY A 26 -6.09 3.87 0.37
N ARG A 27 -6.62 3.31 -0.73
CA ARG A 27 -6.29 1.95 -1.20
C ARG A 27 -5.60 1.94 -2.56
N HIS A 28 -4.41 1.34 -2.61
CA HIS A 28 -3.71 1.11 -3.87
C HIS A 28 -4.49 0.14 -4.78
N ILE A 29 -4.60 0.44 -6.08
CA ILE A 29 -5.38 -0.34 -7.06
C ILE A 29 -4.94 -1.82 -7.21
N HIS A 30 -3.73 -2.16 -6.73
CA HIS A 30 -3.19 -3.52 -6.76
C HIS A 30 -2.94 -4.12 -5.37
N ARG A 31 -3.50 -3.54 -4.31
CA ARG A 31 -3.28 -3.93 -2.91
C ARG A 31 -3.37 -5.45 -2.70
N GLU A 32 -4.49 -6.07 -3.07
CA GLU A 32 -4.75 -7.49 -2.83
C GLU A 32 -3.74 -8.41 -3.54
N ARG A 33 -3.40 -8.09 -4.79
CA ARG A 33 -2.41 -8.87 -5.56
C ARG A 33 -1.03 -8.81 -4.91
N ILE A 34 -0.64 -7.64 -4.43
CA ILE A 34 0.65 -7.42 -3.77
C ILE A 34 0.69 -8.17 -2.44
N GLU A 35 -0.35 -8.03 -1.62
CA GLU A 35 -0.48 -8.71 -0.32
C GLU A 35 -0.42 -10.23 -0.46
N ARG A 36 -1.17 -10.81 -1.41
CA ARG A 36 -1.14 -12.25 -1.68
C ARG A 36 0.27 -12.72 -2.06
N ARG A 37 0.91 -12.05 -3.04
CA ARG A 37 2.27 -12.41 -3.47
C ARG A 37 3.28 -12.32 -2.32
N TYR A 38 3.15 -11.29 -1.49
CA TYR A 38 4.01 -11.11 -0.32
C TYR A 38 3.83 -12.26 0.68
N ALA A 39 2.60 -12.60 1.03
CA ALA A 39 2.29 -13.69 1.95
C ALA A 39 2.80 -15.05 1.43
N GLU A 40 2.56 -15.35 0.14
CA GLU A 40 3.06 -16.58 -0.51
C GLU A 40 4.59 -16.66 -0.46
N THR A 41 5.27 -15.54 -0.73
CA THR A 41 6.74 -15.48 -0.68
C THR A 41 7.25 -15.74 0.73
N LEU A 42 6.66 -15.10 1.74
CA LEU A 42 7.04 -15.31 3.13
C LEU A 42 6.81 -16.75 3.59
N ALA A 43 5.66 -17.34 3.26
CA ALA A 43 5.39 -18.74 3.58
C ALA A 43 6.44 -19.67 2.97
N GLY A 44 6.86 -19.41 1.73
CA GLY A 44 7.92 -20.16 1.07
C GLY A 44 9.28 -20.03 1.76
N ILE A 45 9.63 -18.84 2.25
CA ILE A 45 10.88 -18.62 3.01
C ILE A 45 10.82 -19.34 4.35
N MET A 46 9.72 -19.17 5.09
CA MET A 46 9.54 -19.76 6.43
C MET A 46 9.56 -21.30 6.40
N ALA A 47 9.05 -21.93 5.34
CA ALA A 47 9.08 -23.38 5.19
C ALA A 47 10.48 -23.97 4.92
N ARG A 48 11.48 -23.13 4.66
CA ARG A 48 12.88 -23.54 4.39
C ARG A 48 13.81 -23.34 5.59
N ILE A 49 13.29 -22.81 6.69
CA ILE A 49 13.97 -22.64 7.97
C ILE A 49 13.53 -23.78 8.88
#